data_AF-A0A7X7U4M4-F1
#
_entry.id   AF-A0A7X7U4M4-F1
#
_cell.length_a   1.000
_cell.length_b   1.000
_cell.length_c   1.000
_cell.angle_alpha   90.00
_cell.angle_beta   90.00
_cell.angle_gamma   90.00
#
_symmetry.space_group_name_H-M   'P 1'
#
loop_
_entity.id
_entity.type
_entity.pdbx_description
1 polymer ?
#
loop_
_entity_poly.entity_id
_entity_poly.type
_entity_poly.pdbx_seq_one_letter_code
_entity_poly.pdbx_strand_id
1 'polypeptide(L)' 'LLTKGLTRAERLIIVLYYYEEMTMKEIGATLDLSESRVSQMHSSIVARLKAQMNTRKKEFAVE' A
#
# COMPACT_ATOMS: atom_id res chain seq x y z
N LEU A 1 12.35 -6.10 4.02
CA LEU A 1 10.88 -6.11 4.24
C LEU A 1 10.22 -5.24 3.16
N LEU A 2 9.24 -5.79 2.44
CA LEU A 2 8.52 -5.13 1.34
C LEU A 2 7.84 -3.82 1.76
N THR A 3 7.66 -3.57 3.05
CA THR A 3 7.01 -2.38 3.62
C THR A 3 7.99 -1.27 4.05
N LYS A 4 9.30 -1.40 3.76
CA LYS A 4 10.28 -0.33 4.02
C LYS A 4 9.89 0.92 3.21
N GLY A 5 9.69 2.04 3.90
CA GLY A 5 9.30 3.32 3.29
C GLY A 5 7.81 3.64 3.33
N LEU A 6 6.97 2.77 3.88
CA LEU A 6 5.58 3.11 4.19
C LEU A 6 5.46 3.72 5.58
N THR A 7 4.61 4.73 5.72
CA THR A 7 4.16 5.27 7.01
C THR A 7 3.27 4.26 7.74
N ARG A 8 2.97 4.54 9.02
CA ARG A 8 2.06 3.68 9.80
C ARG A 8 0.66 3.63 9.18
N ALA A 9 0.13 4.76 8.73
CA ALA A 9 -1.19 4.84 8.09
C ALA A 9 -1.23 4.05 6.77
N GLU A 10 -0.19 4.18 5.94
CA GLU A 10 -0.10 3.45 4.67
C GLU A 10 0.01 1.93 4.87
N ARG A 11 0.77 1.48 5.87
CA ARG A 11 0.78 0.05 6.25
C ARG A 11 -0.59 -0.42 6.67
N LEU A 12 -1.30 0.37 7.47
CA LEU A 12 -2.63 0.02 7.95
C LEU A 12 -3.63 -0.11 6.79
N ILE A 13 -3.62 0.82 5.82
CA ILE A 13 -4.47 0.71 4.61
C ILE A 13 -4.26 -0.62 3.89
N ILE A 14 -3.01 -1.07 3.73
CA ILE A 14 -2.70 -2.33 3.05
C ILE A 14 -3.15 -3.54 3.87
N VAL A 15 -2.98 -3.52 5.20
CA VAL A 15 -3.45 -4.59 6.07
C VAL A 15 -4.97 -4.69 6.00
N LEU A 16 -5.68 -3.58 6.20
CA LEU A 16 -7.14 -3.58 6.20
C LEU A 16 -7.70 -4.02 4.84
N TYR A 17 -7.07 -3.63 3.72
CA TYR A 17 -7.56 -3.99 2.39
C TYR A 17 -7.26 -5.44 1.99
N TYR A 18 -6.02 -5.92 2.21
CA TYR A 18 -5.57 -7.23 1.70
C TYR A 18 -5.69 -8.37 2.71
N TYR A 19 -5.67 -8.08 4.01
CA TYR A 19 -5.76 -9.11 5.05
C TYR A 19 -7.15 -9.15 5.71
N GLU A 20 -7.73 -7.97 5.98
CA GLU A 20 -9.06 -7.88 6.60
C GLU A 20 -10.20 -7.75 5.58
N GLU A 21 -9.87 -7.76 4.27
CA GLU A 21 -10.82 -7.69 3.14
C GLU A 21 -11.79 -6.49 3.18
N MET A 22 -11.40 -5.40 3.87
CA MET A 22 -12.24 -4.21 4.01
C MET A 22 -12.29 -3.40 2.71
N THR A 23 -13.46 -2.84 2.42
CA THR A 23 -13.64 -1.90 1.30
C THR A 23 -12.98 -0.55 1.59
N MET A 24 -12.69 0.23 0.53
CA MET A 24 -12.12 1.58 0.68
C MET A 24 -13.00 2.51 1.52
N LYS A 25 -14.32 2.30 1.49
CA LYS A 25 -15.30 3.04 2.28
C LYS A 25 -15.18 2.72 3.77
N GLU A 26 -15.08 1.43 4.12
CA GLU A 26 -14.93 0.98 5.51
C GLU A 26 -13.57 1.38 6.09
N ILE A 27 -12.51 1.29 5.29
CA ILE A 27 -11.18 1.77 5.66
C ILE A 27 -11.22 3.28 5.89
N GLY A 28 -11.91 4.03 5.03
CA GLY A 28 -12.10 5.47 5.19
C GLY A 28 -12.76 5.81 6.53
N ALA A 29 -13.88 5.15 6.83
CA ALA A 29 -14.56 5.31 8.11
C ALA A 29 -13.68 4.95 9.32
N THR A 30 -12.85 3.91 9.20
CA THR A 30 -11.96 3.44 10.28
C THR A 30 -10.77 4.38 10.53
N LEU A 31 -10.29 5.05 9.49
CA LEU A 31 -9.11 5.92 9.54
C LEU A 31 -9.45 7.42 9.59
N ASP A 32 -10.74 7.77 9.68
CA ASP A 32 -11.23 9.15 9.58
C ASP A 32 -10.79 9.84 8.28
N LEU A 33 -10.95 9.12 7.16
CA LEU A 33 -10.63 9.56 5.80
C LEU A 33 -11.82 9.35 4.86
N SER A 34 -11.87 10.14 3.78
CA SER A 34 -12.82 9.85 2.70
C SER A 34 -12.39 8.61 1.90
N GLU A 35 -13.34 7.88 1.34
CA GLU A 35 -13.10 6.75 0.45
C GLU A 35 -12.15 7.12 -0.71
N SER A 36 -12.36 8.29 -1.32
CA SER A 36 -11.50 8.82 -2.39
C SER A 36 -10.05 8.99 -1.93
N ARG A 37 -9.85 9.48 -0.70
CA ARG A 37 -8.51 9.65 -0.12
C ARG A 37 -7.83 8.30 0.09
N VAL A 38 -8.56 7.30 0.60
CA VAL A 38 -8.03 5.94 0.76
C VAL A 38 -7.64 5.33 -0.60
N SER A 39 -8.50 5.46 -1.61
CA SER A 39 -8.21 4.96 -2.97
C SER A 39 -6.95 5.58 -3.59
N GLN A 40 -6.77 6.90 -3.43
CA GLN A 40 -5.57 7.60 -3.88
C GLN A 40 -4.32 7.14 -3.13
N MET A 41 -4.39 7.03 -1.80
CA MET A 41 -3.29 6.55 -0.97
C MET A 41 -2.91 5.11 -1.34
N HIS A 42 -3.90 4.23 -1.47
CA HIS A 42 -3.72 2.85 -1.90
C HIS A 42 -2.98 2.77 -3.25
N SER A 43 -3.44 3.53 -4.24
CA SER A 43 -2.82 3.60 -5.57
C SER A 43 -1.35 4.04 -5.50
N SER A 44 -1.06 5.09 -4.71
CA SER A 44 0.31 5.58 -4.49
C SER A 44 1.21 4.56 -3.77
N ILE A 45 0.67 3.84 -2.77
CA ILE A 45 1.38 2.77 -2.07
C ILE A 45 1.74 1.65 -3.06
N VAL A 46 0.76 1.14 -3.80
CA VAL A 46 0.97 0.06 -4.77
C VAL A 46 1.99 0.45 -5.85
N ALA A 47 1.93 1.69 -6.36
CA ALA A 47 2.90 2.18 -7.32
C ALA A 47 4.33 2.18 -6.77
N ARG A 48 4.53 2.66 -5.54
CA ARG A 48 5.85 2.65 -4.88
C ARG A 48 6.34 1.24 -4.60
N LEU A 49 5.47 0.34 -4.15
CA LEU A 49 5.83 -1.07 -3.91
C LEU A 49 6.26 -1.76 -5.21
N LYS A 50 5.53 -1.54 -6.31
CA LYS A 50 5.91 -2.06 -7.64
C LYS A 50 7.26 -1.52 -8.09
N ALA A 51 7.52 -0.23 -7.92
CA ALA A 51 8.81 0.38 -8.26
C ALA A 51 9.95 -0.26 -7.45
N GLN A 52 9.80 -0.41 -6.14
CA GLN A 52 10.80 -1.08 -5.29
C GLN A 52 11.04 -2.55 -5.69
N MET A 53 9.98 -3.27 -6.06
CA MET A 53 10.12 -4.64 -6.55
C MET A 53 10.85 -4.71 -7.89
N ASN A 54 10.58 -3.78 -8.81
CA ASN A 54 11.26 -3.72 -10.11
C ASN A 54 12.75 -3.41 -9.97
N THR A 55 13.13 -2.53 -9.04
CA THR A 55 14.55 -2.29 -8.73
C THR A 55 15.23 -3.57 -8.23
N ARG A 56 14.62 -4.25 -7.24
CA ARG A 56 15.17 -5.51 -6.73
C ARG A 56 15.23 -6.62 -7.78
N LYS A 57 14.23 -6.74 -8.66
CA LYS A 57 14.27 -7.73 -9.75
C LYS A 57 15.47 -7.55 -10.67
N LYS A 58 15.91 -6.31 -10.91
CA LYS A 58 17.12 -6.04 -11.69
C LYS A 58 18.38 -6.48 -10.96
N GLU A 59 18.44 -6.31 -9.63
CA GLU A 59 19.57 -6.78 -8.82
C GLU A 59 19.74 -8.31 -8.90
N PHE A 60 18.63 -9.06 -8.86
CA PHE A 60 18.65 -10.53 -8.98
C PHE A 60 18.78 -11.07 -10.41
N ALA A 61 18.64 -10.22 -11.44
CA ALA A 61 18.77 -10.61 -12.84
C ALA A 61 20.18 -10.35 -13.41
N VAL A 62 21.09 -9.80 -12.60
CA VAL A 62 22.48 -9.48 -12.96
C VAL A 62 23.45 -10.55 -12.41
N GLU A 63 22.95 -11.65 -11.85
CA GLU A 63 23.71 -12.87 -11.55
C GLU A 63 23.59 -13.91 -12.67
#